data_AF-A0A1Y3WDV8-F1
#
_entry.id   AF-A0A1Y3WDV8-F1
#
_cell.length_a   1.000
_cell.length_b   1.000
_cell.length_c   1.000
_cell.angle_alpha   90.00
_cell.angle_beta   90.00
_cell.angle_gamma   90.00
#
_symmetry.space_group_name_H-M   'P 1'
#
loop_
_entity.id
_entity.type
_entity.pdbx_description
1 polymer ?
#
loop_
_entity_poly.entity_id
_entity_poly.type
_entity_poly.pdbx_seq_one_letter_code
_entity_poly.pdbx_strand_id
1 'polypeptide(L)'
;MDDTKSFWNLFRRHRDTRQPSPENDKERSLREQLDTMARNGIFFDFDSKNKISPLQSKFGGQPALPPKWKWPHYTTELGQEMALTFLLQINCEELAPYDTDNLLPHEGMFYLFYDHINQPWLNGKGAKLLYTPTPAAELCVVEFPDDLTDAQRLHEMGLKFYNQRTAPDWDDYYSLTGYDQNAHAYTDWDLIEQRLGSWGYPSVESAGRMLGYASLIQNGIAEACESRARGEKPDSYSTESAREWILLLQLNSIEEPEVDISFGDCGSLYFYIRRHDLEHRDFSQIQFELQCY
;
A
#
# COMPACT_ATOMS: atom_id res chain seq x y z
N MET A 1 -21.35 7.02 20.74
CA MET A 1 -20.18 6.45 20.05
C MET A 1 -19.56 7.58 19.24
N ASP A 2 -19.03 8.60 19.92
CA ASP A 2 -18.52 9.85 19.31
C ASP A 2 -17.18 10.28 19.95
N ASP A 3 -16.57 9.41 20.76
CA ASP A 3 -15.45 9.77 21.65
C ASP A 3 -14.07 9.32 21.16
N THR A 4 -13.97 8.41 20.18
CA THR A 4 -12.67 7.96 19.62
C THR A 4 -12.06 8.97 18.66
N LYS A 5 -12.89 9.71 17.89
CA LYS A 5 -12.45 10.88 17.10
C LYS A 5 -11.96 12.02 17.99
N SER A 6 -12.49 12.14 19.22
CA SER A 6 -12.06 13.15 20.19
C SER A 6 -10.69 12.81 20.79
N PHE A 7 -10.42 11.53 21.10
CA PHE A 7 -9.19 11.08 21.74
C PHE A 7 -7.94 11.28 20.86
N TRP A 8 -7.99 10.92 19.57
CA TRP A 8 -6.86 11.10 18.65
C TRP A 8 -6.64 12.55 18.24
N ASN A 9 -7.71 13.35 18.14
CA ASN A 9 -7.60 14.79 17.89
C ASN A 9 -7.03 15.57 19.09
N LEU A 10 -7.26 15.09 20.32
CA LEU A 10 -6.67 15.70 21.54
C LEU A 10 -5.16 15.45 21.63
N PHE A 11 -4.68 14.27 21.23
CA PHE A 11 -3.23 13.97 21.19
C PHE A 11 -2.49 14.71 20.06
N ARG A 12 -3.16 14.97 18.92
CA ARG A 12 -2.57 15.69 17.77
C ARG A 12 -2.46 17.21 17.95
N ARG A 13 -3.46 17.87 18.55
CA ARG A 13 -3.51 19.34 18.67
C ARG A 13 -2.40 19.98 19.51
N HIS A 14 -1.68 19.21 20.33
CA HIS A 14 -0.58 19.73 21.15
C HIS A 14 0.81 19.64 20.49
N ARG A 15 0.94 19.10 19.27
CA ARG A 15 2.24 18.96 18.59
C ARG A 15 2.60 20.15 17.68
N ASP A 16 1.64 21.03 17.36
CA ASP A 16 1.72 21.86 16.14
C ASP A 16 1.73 23.39 16.34
N THR A 17 2.42 23.90 17.38
CA THR A 17 2.50 25.38 17.60
C THR A 17 3.90 25.93 17.87
N ARG A 18 4.95 25.27 17.39
CA ARG A 18 6.29 25.89 17.36
C ARG A 18 6.69 26.17 15.92
N GLN A 19 6.93 27.45 15.63
CA GLN A 19 7.62 27.81 14.39
C GLN A 19 8.95 27.05 14.35
N PRO A 20 9.25 26.34 13.26
CA PRO A 20 10.47 25.59 13.14
C PRO A 20 11.69 26.51 13.30
N SER A 21 12.65 26.15 14.15
CA SER A 21 13.93 26.88 14.24
C SER A 21 14.67 26.83 12.90
N PRO A 22 15.58 27.79 12.62
CA PRO A 22 16.38 27.78 11.39
C PRO A 22 17.05 26.44 11.16
N GLU A 23 17.08 26.01 9.89
CA GLU A 23 17.70 24.76 9.47
C GLU A 23 19.20 24.77 9.76
N ASN A 24 19.70 23.76 10.49
CA ASN A 24 21.14 23.61 10.75
C ASN A 24 21.83 22.76 9.65
N ASP A 25 23.16 22.72 9.64
CA ASP A 25 23.92 22.03 8.58
C ASP A 25 23.62 20.52 8.50
N LYS A 26 23.33 19.87 9.65
CA LYS A 26 22.94 18.44 9.70
C LYS A 26 21.56 18.23 9.07
N GLU A 27 20.60 19.08 9.40
CA GLU A 27 19.25 19.08 8.82
C GLU A 27 19.30 19.29 7.30
N ARG A 28 20.13 20.23 6.81
CA ARG A 28 20.33 20.45 5.37
C ARG A 28 20.94 19.23 4.67
N SER A 29 22.02 18.68 5.23
CA SER A 29 22.70 17.50 4.67
C SER A 29 21.75 16.31 4.57
N LEU A 30 20.91 16.12 5.59
CA LEU A 30 19.93 15.04 5.58
C LEU A 30 18.82 15.30 4.56
N ARG A 31 18.30 16.53 4.45
CA ARG A 31 17.31 16.86 3.41
C ARG A 31 17.84 16.53 2.02
N GLU A 32 19.07 16.96 1.71
CA GLU A 32 19.72 16.67 0.43
C GLU A 32 19.85 15.15 0.20
N GLN A 33 20.15 14.39 1.25
CA GLN A 33 20.18 12.93 1.16
C GLN A 33 18.80 12.32 0.89
N LEU A 34 17.75 12.74 1.62
CA LEU A 34 16.38 12.29 1.39
C LEU A 34 15.90 12.66 -0.03
N ASP A 35 16.32 13.81 -0.57
CA ASP A 35 16.00 14.21 -1.94
C ASP A 35 16.51 13.21 -2.98
N THR A 36 17.66 12.58 -2.74
CA THR A 36 18.22 11.51 -3.60
C THR A 36 17.50 10.17 -3.45
N MET A 37 16.81 9.96 -2.33
CA MET A 37 16.11 8.71 -2.02
C MET A 37 14.61 8.79 -2.34
N ALA A 38 14.08 9.99 -2.50
CA ALA A 38 12.66 10.21 -2.62
C ALA A 38 12.04 9.53 -3.85
N ARG A 39 10.87 8.93 -3.64
CA ARG A 39 10.14 8.12 -4.62
C ARG A 39 8.78 8.76 -4.92
N ASN A 40 8.31 8.66 -6.15
CA ASN A 40 6.94 9.01 -6.48
C ASN A 40 5.98 7.97 -5.87
N GLY A 41 5.02 8.45 -5.07
CA GLY A 41 3.89 7.66 -4.58
C GLY A 41 2.61 8.11 -5.25
N ILE A 42 1.76 7.16 -5.66
CA ILE A 42 0.44 7.39 -6.24
C ILE A 42 -0.59 7.04 -5.18
N PHE A 43 -1.29 8.03 -4.66
CA PHE A 43 -2.25 7.90 -3.59
C PHE A 43 -3.66 7.85 -4.17
N PHE A 44 -4.58 7.22 -3.45
CA PHE A 44 -5.99 7.23 -3.81
C PHE A 44 -6.91 7.34 -2.62
N ASP A 45 -8.07 7.95 -2.87
CA ASP A 45 -9.21 8.04 -1.96
C ASP A 45 -10.48 7.56 -2.64
N PHE A 46 -11.46 7.15 -1.84
CA PHE A 46 -12.75 6.69 -2.33
C PHE A 46 -13.62 7.85 -2.84
N ASP A 47 -14.35 7.58 -3.91
CA ASP A 47 -15.28 8.50 -4.54
C ASP A 47 -16.67 7.86 -4.69
N SER A 48 -17.49 8.05 -3.67
CA SER A 48 -18.87 7.54 -3.60
C SER A 48 -19.90 8.41 -4.33
N LYS A 49 -19.50 9.57 -4.86
CA LYS A 49 -20.45 10.57 -5.40
C LYS A 49 -20.70 10.44 -6.90
N ASN A 50 -19.76 9.83 -7.63
CA ASN A 50 -19.80 9.78 -9.08
C ASN A 50 -20.29 8.42 -9.57
N LYS A 51 -20.94 8.42 -10.73
CA LYS A 51 -21.34 7.17 -11.40
C LYS A 51 -20.08 6.41 -11.79
N ILE A 52 -20.03 5.13 -11.44
CA ILE A 52 -18.87 4.28 -11.64
C ILE A 52 -18.99 3.55 -12.98
N SER A 53 -17.98 3.71 -13.84
CA SER A 53 -17.84 2.91 -15.06
C SER A 53 -17.29 1.52 -14.71
N PRO A 54 -17.76 0.43 -15.33
CA PRO A 54 -17.24 -0.91 -15.05
C PRO A 54 -15.72 -1.08 -15.17
N LEU A 55 -15.09 -0.36 -16.09
CA LEU A 55 -13.66 -0.46 -16.43
C LEU A 55 -12.77 0.58 -15.71
N GLN A 56 -13.35 1.45 -14.89
CA GLN A 56 -12.56 2.42 -14.14
C GLN A 56 -11.96 1.79 -12.88
N SER A 57 -11.03 2.49 -12.22
CA SER A 57 -10.54 2.07 -10.92
C SER A 57 -11.61 2.23 -9.84
N LYS A 58 -11.80 1.20 -9.03
CA LYS A 58 -12.88 1.14 -8.03
C LYS A 58 -12.55 0.21 -6.88
N PHE A 59 -13.23 0.47 -5.77
CA PHE A 59 -13.35 -0.42 -4.63
C PHE A 59 -14.69 -1.15 -4.65
N GLY A 60 -14.70 -2.42 -4.29
CA GLY A 60 -15.92 -3.24 -4.17
C GLY A 60 -16.74 -3.32 -5.47
N GLY A 61 -17.98 -3.80 -5.37
CA GLY A 61 -18.82 -4.07 -6.53
C GLY A 61 -18.34 -5.24 -7.37
N GLN A 62 -18.88 -5.36 -8.58
CA GLN A 62 -18.55 -6.45 -9.50
C GLN A 62 -17.34 -6.08 -10.36
N PRO A 63 -16.24 -6.85 -10.34
CA PRO A 63 -15.07 -6.54 -11.14
C PRO A 63 -15.31 -6.78 -12.63
N ALA A 64 -14.63 -6.01 -13.47
CA ALA A 64 -14.48 -6.32 -14.89
C ALA A 64 -13.25 -7.20 -15.07
N LEU A 65 -13.44 -8.48 -15.41
CA LEU A 65 -12.38 -9.48 -15.47
C LEU A 65 -12.19 -10.01 -16.90
N PRO A 66 -11.02 -10.60 -17.22
CA PRO A 66 -10.84 -11.30 -18.48
C PRO A 66 -11.86 -12.43 -18.69
N PRO A 67 -12.16 -12.80 -19.95
CA PRO A 67 -13.06 -13.91 -20.23
C PRO A 67 -12.56 -15.22 -19.60
N LYS A 68 -13.49 -16.01 -19.04
CA LYS A 68 -13.20 -17.29 -18.38
C LYS A 68 -12.26 -17.17 -17.16
N TRP A 69 -12.14 -15.98 -16.57
CA TRP A 69 -11.44 -15.81 -15.31
C TRP A 69 -12.07 -16.70 -14.25
N LYS A 70 -11.22 -17.41 -13.49
CA LYS A 70 -11.68 -18.18 -12.33
C LYS A 70 -11.60 -17.27 -11.12
N TRP A 71 -12.75 -17.05 -10.47
CA TRP A 71 -12.77 -16.28 -9.23
C TRP A 71 -11.75 -16.85 -8.25
N PRO A 72 -10.92 -16.03 -7.59
CA PRO A 72 -9.91 -16.55 -6.69
C PRO A 72 -10.53 -17.23 -5.46
N HIS A 73 -10.22 -18.52 -5.30
CA HIS A 73 -10.56 -19.30 -4.11
C HIS A 73 -9.29 -19.76 -3.38
N TYR A 74 -9.44 -20.18 -2.13
CA TYR A 74 -8.43 -20.92 -1.39
C TYR A 74 -9.04 -21.88 -0.38
N THR A 75 -8.31 -22.94 -0.08
CA THR A 75 -8.59 -23.82 1.05
C THR A 75 -8.04 -23.22 2.33
N THR A 76 -8.88 -23.03 3.35
CA THR A 76 -8.45 -22.64 4.71
C THR A 76 -7.67 -23.75 5.39
N GLU A 77 -7.04 -23.43 6.52
CA GLU A 77 -6.37 -24.43 7.38
C GLU A 77 -7.33 -25.51 7.88
N LEU A 78 -8.63 -25.19 7.98
CA LEU A 78 -9.69 -26.11 8.36
C LEU A 78 -10.22 -26.95 7.18
N GLY A 79 -9.62 -26.84 5.99
CA GLY A 79 -9.99 -27.61 4.81
C GLY A 79 -11.24 -27.09 4.08
N GLN A 80 -11.70 -25.87 4.38
CA GLN A 80 -12.86 -25.27 3.74
C GLN A 80 -12.42 -24.49 2.51
N GLU A 81 -13.08 -24.69 1.36
CA GLU A 81 -12.91 -23.83 0.20
C GLU A 81 -13.66 -22.51 0.42
N MET A 82 -12.97 -21.39 0.22
CA MET A 82 -13.53 -20.05 0.37
C MET A 82 -13.22 -19.20 -0.86
N ALA A 83 -14.25 -18.59 -1.43
CA ALA A 83 -14.11 -17.50 -2.39
C ALA A 83 -13.55 -16.25 -1.70
N LEU A 84 -12.57 -15.60 -2.33
CA LEU A 84 -11.99 -14.37 -1.80
C LEU A 84 -12.89 -13.17 -2.09
N THR A 85 -12.96 -12.25 -1.14
CA THR A 85 -13.65 -10.98 -1.32
C THR A 85 -12.88 -10.13 -2.32
N PHE A 86 -13.60 -9.54 -3.28
CA PHE A 86 -13.03 -8.56 -4.20
C PHE A 86 -12.97 -7.19 -3.50
N LEU A 87 -11.78 -6.61 -3.41
CA LEU A 87 -11.55 -5.30 -2.76
C LEU A 87 -11.31 -4.19 -3.78
N LEU A 88 -10.36 -4.35 -4.70
CA LEU A 88 -9.95 -3.28 -5.62
C LEU A 88 -9.80 -3.77 -7.05
N GLN A 89 -10.17 -2.92 -7.99
CA GLN A 89 -9.77 -2.95 -9.39
C GLN A 89 -9.07 -1.63 -9.70
N ILE A 90 -7.87 -1.67 -10.28
CA ILE A 90 -7.10 -0.46 -10.61
C ILE A 90 -6.69 -0.51 -12.08
N ASN A 91 -7.18 0.45 -12.85
CA ASN A 91 -6.88 0.59 -14.26
C ASN A 91 -5.53 1.31 -14.42
N CYS A 92 -4.58 0.63 -15.06
CA CYS A 92 -3.22 1.13 -15.25
C CYS A 92 -3.17 2.41 -16.10
N GLU A 93 -4.13 2.60 -17.02
CA GLU A 93 -4.24 3.82 -17.82
C GLU A 93 -4.58 5.05 -16.94
N GLU A 94 -5.32 4.84 -15.83
CA GLU A 94 -5.67 5.90 -14.89
C GLU A 94 -4.50 6.27 -13.95
N LEU A 95 -3.55 5.34 -13.75
CA LEU A 95 -2.33 5.57 -12.98
C LEU A 95 -1.24 6.28 -13.78
N ALA A 96 -1.17 6.03 -15.09
CA ALA A 96 -0.08 6.51 -15.95
C ALA A 96 0.22 8.03 -15.84
N PRO A 97 -0.77 8.94 -15.68
CA PRO A 97 -0.49 10.36 -15.49
C PRO A 97 0.21 10.70 -14.16
N TYR A 98 0.11 9.82 -13.17
CA TYR A 98 0.62 9.99 -11.81
C TYR A 98 1.92 9.24 -11.57
N ASP A 99 2.28 8.27 -12.42
CA ASP A 99 3.52 7.50 -12.33
C ASP A 99 4.71 8.25 -12.96
N THR A 100 5.25 9.22 -12.23
CA THR A 100 6.37 10.04 -12.75
C THR A 100 7.69 9.26 -12.85
N ASP A 101 7.80 8.13 -12.16
CA ASP A 101 8.99 7.27 -12.16
C ASP A 101 8.89 6.16 -13.24
N ASN A 102 7.72 6.02 -13.90
CA ASN A 102 7.46 5.09 -14.99
C ASN A 102 7.81 3.63 -14.61
N LEU A 103 7.30 3.18 -13.48
CA LEU A 103 7.54 1.86 -12.92
C LEU A 103 6.37 0.89 -13.16
N LEU A 104 5.14 1.39 -13.23
CA LEU A 104 3.94 0.58 -13.40
C LEU A 104 3.64 0.32 -14.89
N PRO A 105 2.88 -0.74 -15.20
CA PRO A 105 2.23 -0.85 -16.50
C PRO A 105 1.34 0.39 -16.75
N HIS A 106 1.25 0.84 -18.00
CA HIS A 106 0.34 1.92 -18.43
C HIS A 106 -0.92 1.39 -19.14
N GLU A 107 -1.08 0.07 -19.15
CA GLU A 107 -2.20 -0.65 -19.74
C GLU A 107 -2.48 -1.88 -18.87
N GLY A 108 -3.69 -2.42 -18.98
CA GLY A 108 -4.12 -3.56 -18.16
C GLY A 108 -4.71 -3.15 -16.81
N MET A 109 -4.91 -4.14 -15.96
CA MET A 109 -5.71 -3.99 -14.73
C MET A 109 -5.09 -4.77 -13.58
N PHE A 110 -4.98 -4.13 -12.42
CA PHE A 110 -4.72 -4.80 -11.15
C PHE A 110 -6.03 -5.14 -10.44
N TYR A 111 -6.03 -6.25 -9.70
CA TYR A 111 -7.14 -6.67 -8.84
C TYR A 111 -6.63 -7.11 -7.48
N LEU A 112 -7.23 -6.62 -6.41
CA LEU A 112 -7.01 -7.11 -5.06
C LEU A 112 -8.18 -7.99 -4.62
N PHE A 113 -7.86 -9.23 -4.27
CA PHE A 113 -8.76 -10.16 -3.59
C PHE A 113 -8.17 -10.51 -2.23
N TYR A 114 -8.98 -10.44 -1.17
CA TYR A 114 -8.53 -10.66 0.20
C TYR A 114 -9.63 -11.31 1.03
N ASP A 115 -9.24 -12.18 1.96
CA ASP A 115 -10.13 -12.67 2.99
C ASP A 115 -10.17 -11.69 4.18
N HIS A 116 -11.11 -10.75 4.13
CA HIS A 116 -11.30 -9.79 5.22
C HIS A 116 -12.02 -10.37 6.45
N ILE A 117 -12.43 -11.65 6.41
CA ILE A 117 -13.05 -12.34 7.53
C ILE A 117 -12.00 -12.98 8.42
N ASN A 118 -11.15 -13.89 7.89
CA ASN A 118 -10.10 -14.51 8.69
C ASN A 118 -8.80 -13.69 8.72
N GLN A 119 -8.69 -12.69 7.85
CA GLN A 119 -7.61 -11.71 7.80
C GLN A 119 -6.20 -12.33 7.91
N PRO A 120 -5.73 -13.09 6.92
CA PRO A 120 -4.36 -13.61 6.95
C PRO A 120 -3.36 -12.46 7.07
N TRP A 121 -2.32 -12.67 7.88
CA TRP A 121 -1.34 -11.62 8.23
C TRP A 121 -0.12 -11.59 7.31
N LEU A 122 0.26 -12.75 6.77
CA LEU A 122 1.45 -12.91 5.96
C LEU A 122 1.09 -13.60 4.65
N ASN A 123 2.08 -13.75 3.77
CA ASN A 123 2.01 -14.59 2.57
C ASN A 123 1.18 -15.85 2.81
N GLY A 124 0.00 -15.86 2.23
CA GLY A 124 -0.99 -16.90 2.38
C GLY A 124 -1.90 -16.90 1.17
N LYS A 125 -2.65 -17.99 1.00
CA LYS A 125 -3.56 -18.12 -0.14
C LYS A 125 -4.77 -17.18 -0.05
N GLY A 126 -4.99 -16.57 1.12
CA GLY A 126 -6.09 -15.67 1.41
C GLY A 126 -5.86 -14.19 1.03
N ALA A 127 -4.74 -13.85 0.39
CA ALA A 127 -4.47 -12.51 -0.12
C ALA A 127 -3.85 -12.61 -1.52
N LYS A 128 -4.44 -11.93 -2.51
CA LYS A 128 -4.01 -12.00 -3.90
C LYS A 128 -4.13 -10.64 -4.58
N LEU A 129 -2.98 -10.05 -4.89
CA LEU A 129 -2.88 -8.94 -5.84
C LEU A 129 -2.51 -9.52 -7.20
N LEU A 130 -3.38 -9.33 -8.19
CA LEU A 130 -3.29 -9.95 -9.51
C LEU A 130 -3.24 -8.88 -10.58
N TYR A 131 -2.49 -9.12 -11.65
CA TYR A 131 -2.41 -8.24 -12.82
C TYR A 131 -2.84 -8.99 -14.07
N THR A 132 -3.54 -8.30 -14.97
CA THR A 132 -3.75 -8.79 -16.34
C THR A 132 -3.36 -7.72 -17.37
N PRO A 133 -2.62 -8.08 -18.42
CA PRO A 133 -2.40 -7.20 -19.57
C PRO A 133 -3.57 -7.22 -20.57
N THR A 134 -4.66 -7.95 -20.28
CA THR A 134 -5.84 -8.00 -21.16
C THR A 134 -6.38 -6.58 -21.41
N PRO A 135 -6.56 -6.16 -22.67
CA PRO A 135 -7.09 -4.84 -23.00
C PRO A 135 -8.45 -4.59 -22.36
N ALA A 136 -8.73 -3.35 -21.96
CA ALA A 136 -9.98 -2.99 -21.29
C ALA A 136 -11.24 -3.36 -22.10
N ALA A 137 -11.15 -3.30 -23.43
CA ALA A 137 -12.24 -3.67 -24.35
C ALA A 137 -12.60 -5.17 -24.33
N GLU A 138 -11.72 -6.02 -23.81
CA GLU A 138 -11.95 -7.47 -23.70
C GLU A 138 -12.41 -7.90 -22.30
N LEU A 139 -12.41 -6.97 -21.33
CA LEU A 139 -12.88 -7.24 -19.97
C LEU A 139 -14.41 -7.21 -19.91
N CYS A 140 -14.98 -8.12 -19.13
CA CYS A 140 -16.42 -8.20 -18.91
C CYS A 140 -16.72 -8.11 -17.42
N VAL A 141 -17.81 -7.44 -17.05
CA VAL A 141 -18.31 -7.48 -15.66
C VAL A 141 -18.67 -8.93 -15.33
N VAL A 142 -18.13 -9.41 -14.21
CA VAL A 142 -18.37 -10.77 -13.72
C VAL A 142 -19.22 -10.70 -12.46
N GLU A 143 -20.31 -11.46 -12.49
CA GLU A 143 -21.19 -11.67 -11.33
C GLU A 143 -20.43 -12.33 -10.16
N PHE A 144 -20.83 -12.02 -8.94
CA PHE A 144 -20.28 -12.68 -7.77
C PHE A 144 -20.59 -14.19 -7.81
N PRO A 145 -19.64 -15.07 -7.43
CA PRO A 145 -19.94 -16.48 -7.27
C PRO A 145 -20.97 -16.70 -6.15
N ASP A 146 -21.74 -17.79 -6.27
CA ASP A 146 -22.86 -18.10 -5.38
C ASP A 146 -22.44 -18.34 -3.92
N ASP A 147 -21.18 -18.72 -3.69
CA ASP A 147 -20.59 -19.00 -2.38
C ASP A 147 -19.97 -17.77 -1.68
N LEU A 148 -20.01 -16.58 -2.30
CA LEU A 148 -19.76 -15.32 -1.59
C LEU A 148 -20.99 -14.87 -0.82
N THR A 149 -20.82 -14.69 0.49
CA THR A 149 -21.85 -14.16 1.38
C THR A 149 -22.11 -12.66 1.12
N ASP A 150 -23.26 -12.15 1.56
CA ASP A 150 -23.59 -10.72 1.42
C ASP A 150 -22.57 -9.81 2.13
N ALA A 151 -21.97 -10.26 3.24
CA ALA A 151 -20.91 -9.54 3.96
C ALA A 151 -19.59 -9.43 3.16
N GLN A 152 -19.43 -10.23 2.11
CA GLN A 152 -18.29 -10.19 1.20
C GLN A 152 -18.61 -9.49 -0.13
N ARG A 153 -19.84 -8.98 -0.30
CA ARG A 153 -20.24 -8.21 -1.48
C ARG A 153 -20.18 -6.73 -1.12
N LEU A 154 -18.98 -6.18 -1.22
CA LEU A 154 -18.70 -4.82 -0.77
C LEU A 154 -19.34 -3.77 -1.68
N HIS A 155 -19.71 -2.63 -1.08
CA HIS A 155 -20.26 -1.50 -1.80
C HIS A 155 -19.27 -0.98 -2.87
N GLU A 156 -19.79 -0.59 -4.02
CA GLU A 156 -18.98 -0.08 -5.13
C GLU A 156 -18.68 1.41 -4.95
N MET A 157 -17.41 1.78 -4.96
CA MET A 157 -16.94 3.17 -4.86
C MET A 157 -15.84 3.44 -5.91
N GLY A 158 -15.86 4.60 -6.58
CA GLY A 158 -14.78 4.97 -7.49
C GLY A 158 -13.50 5.29 -6.73
N LEU A 159 -12.36 5.39 -7.43
CA LEU A 159 -11.11 5.90 -6.87
C LEU A 159 -10.72 7.24 -7.51
N LYS A 160 -10.12 8.13 -6.71
CA LYS A 160 -9.48 9.37 -7.19
C LYS A 160 -8.00 9.32 -6.89
N PHE A 161 -7.17 9.52 -7.92
CA PHE A 161 -5.71 9.48 -7.80
C PHE A 161 -5.07 10.86 -7.71
N TYR A 162 -3.94 10.92 -7.04
CA TYR A 162 -2.98 12.03 -7.03
C TYR A 162 -1.59 11.48 -6.71
N ASN A 163 -0.54 12.23 -7.03
CA ASN A 163 0.82 11.82 -6.68
C ASN A 163 1.51 12.80 -5.72
N GLN A 164 2.43 12.26 -4.93
CA GLN A 164 3.22 13.00 -3.97
C GLN A 164 4.60 12.36 -3.88
N ARG A 165 5.67 13.18 -3.84
CA ARG A 165 7.00 12.66 -3.50
C ARG A 165 7.01 12.22 -2.04
N THR A 166 7.55 11.04 -1.81
CA THR A 166 7.64 10.41 -0.49
C THR A 166 9.11 10.23 -0.11
N ALA A 167 9.40 10.36 1.18
CA ALA A 167 10.68 10.02 1.78
C ALA A 167 10.53 8.70 2.57
N PRO A 168 11.63 7.94 2.76
CA PRO A 168 11.60 6.76 3.64
C PRO A 168 11.25 7.18 5.06
N ASP A 169 10.65 6.27 5.83
CA ASP A 169 10.63 6.37 7.29
C ASP A 169 11.96 5.91 7.89
N TRP A 170 12.03 5.79 9.22
CA TRP A 170 13.26 5.36 9.89
C TRP A 170 13.73 3.96 9.46
N ASP A 171 12.82 2.99 9.40
CA ASP A 171 13.19 1.60 9.13
C ASP A 171 13.64 1.43 7.68
N ASP A 172 12.95 2.07 6.74
CA ASP A 172 13.37 2.11 5.34
C ASP A 172 14.67 2.90 5.16
N TYR A 173 14.83 4.03 5.86
CA TYR A 173 16.06 4.83 5.80
C TYR A 173 17.25 4.00 6.27
N TYR A 174 17.16 3.45 7.48
CA TYR A 174 18.20 2.63 8.07
C TYR A 174 18.51 1.40 7.23
N SER A 175 17.49 0.75 6.65
CA SER A 175 17.69 -0.39 5.74
C SER A 175 18.44 0.01 4.47
N LEU A 176 18.21 1.20 3.93
CA LEU A 176 18.79 1.67 2.67
C LEU A 176 20.21 2.25 2.81
N THR A 177 20.55 2.79 3.98
CA THR A 177 21.83 3.44 4.26
C THR A 177 22.76 2.64 5.16
N GLY A 178 22.21 1.76 6.00
CA GLY A 178 22.93 1.21 7.15
C GLY A 178 23.23 2.30 8.18
N TYR A 179 24.33 2.14 8.92
CA TYR A 179 24.81 3.18 9.84
C TYR A 179 25.13 4.48 9.08
N ASP A 180 24.51 5.57 9.51
CA ASP A 180 24.67 6.88 8.91
C ASP A 180 25.00 7.95 9.97
N GLN A 181 25.96 8.80 9.65
CA GLN A 181 26.37 9.92 10.50
C GLN A 181 25.35 11.09 10.45
N ASN A 182 24.49 11.13 9.43
CA ASN A 182 23.44 12.14 9.33
C ASN A 182 22.22 11.80 10.21
N ALA A 183 21.99 10.52 10.52
CA ALA A 183 20.94 10.06 11.42
C ALA A 183 21.46 8.87 12.26
N HIS A 184 21.94 9.15 13.47
CA HIS A 184 22.67 8.18 14.28
C HIS A 184 21.75 7.25 15.10
N ALA A 185 20.51 7.66 15.36
CA ALA A 185 19.56 6.95 16.22
C ALA A 185 18.12 7.35 15.90
N TYR A 186 17.16 6.50 16.29
CA TYR A 186 15.73 6.76 16.19
C TYR A 186 15.32 8.13 16.78
N THR A 187 15.93 8.54 17.89
CA THR A 187 15.65 9.84 18.52
C THR A 187 16.05 11.04 17.67
N ASP A 188 17.04 10.89 16.78
CA ASP A 188 17.35 11.92 15.78
C ASP A 188 16.23 11.98 14.73
N TRP A 189 15.68 10.81 14.35
CA TRP A 189 14.60 10.70 13.37
C TRP A 189 13.30 11.35 13.83
N ASP A 190 12.95 11.27 15.12
CA ASP A 190 11.76 11.97 15.67
C ASP A 190 11.77 13.49 15.44
N LEU A 191 12.97 14.08 15.37
CA LEU A 191 13.15 15.51 15.06
C LEU A 191 13.03 15.77 13.55
N ILE A 192 13.51 14.83 12.74
CA ILE A 192 13.48 14.87 11.27
C ILE A 192 12.04 14.72 10.77
N GLU A 193 11.27 13.81 11.35
CA GLU A 193 9.88 13.55 10.99
C GLU A 193 9.03 14.83 11.08
N GLN A 194 9.28 15.67 12.08
CA GLN A 194 8.62 16.97 12.24
C GLN A 194 8.98 17.99 11.15
N ARG A 195 10.08 17.79 10.42
CA ARG A 195 10.55 18.65 9.33
C ARG A 195 10.12 18.17 7.95
N LEU A 196 9.83 16.87 7.79
CA LEU A 196 9.52 16.25 6.49
C LEU A 196 8.48 17.03 5.69
N GLY A 197 7.38 17.46 6.33
CA GLY A 197 6.35 18.27 5.67
C GLY A 197 6.88 19.60 5.11
N SER A 198 7.75 20.29 5.85
CA SER A 198 8.39 21.54 5.39
C SER A 198 9.43 21.32 4.28
N TRP A 199 9.95 20.10 4.16
CA TRP A 199 10.87 19.68 3.10
C TRP A 199 10.17 19.14 1.86
N GLY A 200 8.83 19.14 1.83
CA GLY A 200 8.05 18.66 0.68
C GLY A 200 7.66 17.18 0.76
N TYR A 201 7.81 16.57 1.94
CA TYR A 201 7.40 15.19 2.25
C TYR A 201 6.30 15.19 3.33
N PRO A 202 5.11 15.77 3.04
CA PRO A 202 4.02 15.76 4.01
C PRO A 202 3.56 14.33 4.30
N SER A 203 3.09 14.09 5.53
CA SER A 203 2.30 12.90 5.81
C SER A 203 0.97 13.02 5.08
N VAL A 204 0.60 11.98 4.33
CA VAL A 204 -0.61 11.93 3.51
C VAL A 204 -1.56 10.89 4.10
N GLU A 205 -2.67 11.35 4.67
CA GLU A 205 -3.81 10.50 5.01
C GLU A 205 -4.55 10.16 3.70
N SER A 206 -4.74 8.87 3.44
CA SER A 206 -5.38 8.36 2.20
C SER A 206 -6.03 7.00 2.44
N ALA A 207 -6.94 6.58 1.57
CA ALA A 207 -7.45 5.20 1.58
C ALA A 207 -6.36 4.17 1.23
N GLY A 208 -5.44 4.53 0.34
CA GLY A 208 -4.29 3.68 0.00
C GLY A 208 -3.33 4.35 -0.97
N ARG A 209 -2.32 3.59 -1.40
CA ARG A 209 -1.32 4.05 -2.37
C ARG A 209 -0.71 2.91 -3.17
N MET A 210 -0.13 3.24 -4.31
CA MET A 210 0.81 2.43 -5.08
C MET A 210 2.15 3.16 -5.18
N LEU A 211 3.26 2.42 -5.17
CA LEU A 211 4.62 2.98 -5.15
C LEU A 211 4.89 3.90 -3.94
N GLY A 212 6.00 4.63 -3.99
CA GLY A 212 6.50 5.45 -2.89
C GLY A 212 7.11 4.62 -1.77
N TYR A 213 7.09 5.20 -0.57
CA TYR A 213 7.39 4.52 0.68
C TYR A 213 6.10 4.19 1.42
N ALA A 214 6.06 3.03 2.08
CA ALA A 214 4.92 2.63 2.89
C ALA A 214 4.80 3.53 4.12
N SER A 215 3.57 3.75 4.58
CA SER A 215 3.35 4.28 5.92
C SER A 215 3.30 3.10 6.88
N LEU A 216 4.48 2.63 7.32
CA LEU A 216 4.61 1.46 8.18
C LEU A 216 4.00 1.70 9.56
N ILE A 217 3.42 0.65 10.13
CA ILE A 217 2.85 0.67 11.49
C ILE A 217 3.78 -0.04 12.48
N GLN A 218 4.45 -1.09 12.01
CA GLN A 218 5.39 -1.90 12.78
C GLN A 218 6.79 -1.78 12.15
N ASN A 219 7.53 -2.89 12.04
CA ASN A 219 8.89 -2.88 11.52
C ASN A 219 8.92 -2.81 9.97
N GLY A 220 10.09 -2.48 9.42
CA GLY A 220 10.39 -2.55 7.98
C GLY A 220 9.97 -3.86 7.28
N ILE A 221 9.07 -3.75 6.29
CA ILE A 221 8.54 -4.92 5.54
C ILE A 221 9.57 -5.45 4.53
N ALA A 222 10.44 -4.61 3.97
CA ALA A 222 11.44 -5.03 2.98
C ALA A 222 12.40 -6.11 3.51
N GLU A 223 12.83 -6.01 4.78
CA GLU A 223 13.65 -7.05 5.42
C GLU A 223 12.88 -8.38 5.55
N ALA A 224 11.61 -8.29 5.95
CA ALA A 224 10.75 -9.45 6.09
C ALA A 224 10.50 -10.13 4.74
N CYS A 225 10.28 -9.36 3.68
CA CYS A 225 10.16 -9.84 2.30
C CYS A 225 11.44 -10.55 1.85
N GLU A 226 12.62 -9.96 2.08
CA GLU A 226 13.90 -10.59 1.73
C GLU A 226 14.07 -11.94 2.43
N SER A 227 13.77 -11.97 3.73
CA SER A 227 13.89 -13.16 4.55
C SER A 227 12.98 -14.29 4.07
N ARG A 228 11.73 -13.97 3.74
CA ARG A 228 10.77 -14.95 3.20
C ARG A 228 11.20 -15.45 1.82
N ALA A 229 11.66 -14.54 0.94
CA ALA A 229 12.07 -14.89 -0.41
C ALA A 229 13.31 -15.81 -0.45
N ARG A 230 14.22 -15.68 0.54
CA ARG A 230 15.42 -16.52 0.66
C ARG A 230 15.26 -17.77 1.54
N GLY A 231 14.13 -17.89 2.25
CA GLY A 231 13.82 -19.06 3.08
C GLY A 231 14.40 -19.04 4.50
N GLU A 232 14.97 -17.92 4.96
CA GLU A 232 15.48 -17.68 6.33
C GLU A 232 15.83 -16.18 6.48
N LYS A 233 15.95 -15.65 7.73
CA LYS A 233 16.58 -14.32 7.92
C LYS A 233 17.99 -14.42 7.35
N PRO A 234 18.32 -13.75 6.23
CA PRO A 234 19.65 -13.87 5.70
C PRO A 234 20.57 -13.25 6.74
N ASP A 235 21.64 -13.95 7.13
CA ASP A 235 22.77 -13.37 7.89
C ASP A 235 23.37 -12.12 7.20
N SER A 236 22.90 -11.82 5.98
CA SER A 236 23.34 -10.78 5.05
C SER A 236 22.20 -9.92 4.48
N TYR A 237 21.15 -9.60 5.27
CA TYR A 237 20.29 -8.48 4.84
C TYR A 237 21.16 -7.23 4.71
N SER A 238 21.25 -6.74 3.47
CA SER A 238 22.16 -5.68 3.06
C SER A 238 21.38 -4.50 2.53
N THR A 239 22.02 -3.33 2.48
CA THR A 239 21.45 -2.14 1.84
C THR A 239 21.11 -2.39 0.37
N GLU A 240 21.82 -3.30 -0.30
CA GLU A 240 21.48 -3.74 -1.66
C GLU A 240 20.17 -4.53 -1.68
N SER A 241 20.01 -5.52 -0.79
CA SER A 241 18.76 -6.28 -0.67
C SER A 241 17.56 -5.37 -0.37
N ALA A 242 17.74 -4.36 0.49
CA ALA A 242 16.69 -3.38 0.81
C ALA A 242 16.23 -2.57 -0.41
N ARG A 243 17.15 -2.23 -1.33
CA ARG A 243 16.85 -1.43 -2.54
C ARG A 243 16.04 -2.18 -3.60
N GLU A 244 15.99 -3.50 -3.48
CA GLU A 244 15.28 -4.37 -4.42
C GLU A 244 13.79 -4.44 -4.14
N TRP A 245 13.32 -4.11 -2.95
CA TRP A 245 11.88 -4.19 -2.61
C TRP A 245 11.17 -2.87 -2.84
N ILE A 246 10.07 -2.94 -3.59
CA ILE A 246 9.21 -1.81 -3.94
C ILE A 246 7.82 -2.09 -3.39
N LEU A 247 7.24 -1.10 -2.70
CA LEU A 247 5.83 -1.13 -2.36
C LEU A 247 5.01 -1.09 -3.65
N LEU A 248 4.25 -2.13 -3.94
CA LEU A 248 3.36 -2.17 -5.09
C LEU A 248 1.98 -1.60 -4.75
N LEU A 249 1.42 -1.97 -3.59
CA LEU A 249 0.13 -1.50 -3.12
C LEU A 249 0.10 -1.49 -1.58
N GLN A 250 -0.39 -0.40 -1.00
CA GLN A 250 -0.85 -0.32 0.37
C GLN A 250 -2.34 0.03 0.38
N LEU A 251 -3.13 -0.71 1.16
CA LEU A 251 -4.55 -0.42 1.41
C LEU A 251 -4.76 -0.30 2.92
N ASN A 252 -5.20 0.86 3.37
CA ASN A 252 -5.48 1.11 4.78
C ASN A 252 -6.86 0.56 5.16
N SER A 253 -7.12 0.44 6.46
CA SER A 253 -8.46 0.16 6.96
C SER A 253 -9.47 1.18 6.40
N ILE A 254 -10.69 0.71 6.11
CA ILE A 254 -11.70 1.43 5.37
C ILE A 254 -12.77 1.90 6.36
N GLU A 255 -12.97 3.21 6.46
CA GLU A 255 -14.00 3.84 7.30
C GLU A 255 -14.90 4.70 6.40
N GLU A 256 -15.76 4.06 5.61
CA GLU A 256 -16.77 4.71 4.78
C GLU A 256 -18.19 4.39 5.31
N PRO A 257 -19.19 5.26 5.09
CA PRO A 257 -20.55 5.02 5.60
C PRO A 257 -21.15 3.68 5.17
N GLU A 258 -20.83 3.21 3.97
CA GLU A 258 -21.33 1.97 3.38
C GLU A 258 -20.43 0.75 3.68
N VAL A 259 -19.16 0.98 4.06
CA VAL A 259 -18.16 -0.07 4.26
C VAL A 259 -17.24 0.30 5.43
N ASP A 260 -17.25 -0.56 6.45
CA ASP A 260 -16.36 -0.45 7.61
C ASP A 260 -15.55 -1.75 7.72
N ILE A 261 -14.27 -1.69 7.35
CA ILE A 261 -13.35 -2.82 7.40
C ILE A 261 -12.08 -2.39 8.12
N SER A 262 -11.91 -2.93 9.33
CA SER A 262 -10.65 -2.83 10.08
C SER A 262 -9.75 -4.03 9.78
N PHE A 263 -8.53 -3.77 9.31
CA PHE A 263 -7.49 -4.79 9.16
C PHE A 263 -6.71 -4.92 10.47
N GLY A 264 -6.94 -5.99 11.23
CA GLY A 264 -6.47 -6.09 12.62
C GLY A 264 -7.02 -4.95 13.47
N ASP A 265 -6.18 -4.31 14.28
CA ASP A 265 -6.50 -3.09 15.01
C ASP A 265 -6.14 -1.84 14.18
N CYS A 266 -7.06 -1.42 13.31
CA CYS A 266 -6.92 -0.24 12.44
C CYS A 266 -5.63 -0.24 11.58
N GLY A 267 -5.26 -1.42 11.08
CA GLY A 267 -4.05 -1.65 10.31
C GLY A 267 -4.17 -1.40 8.81
N SER A 268 -3.23 -1.97 8.07
CA SER A 268 -3.12 -1.83 6.61
C SER A 268 -2.57 -3.12 5.98
N LEU A 269 -2.97 -3.37 4.74
CA LEU A 269 -2.43 -4.41 3.86
C LEU A 269 -1.30 -3.83 3.02
N TYR A 270 -0.18 -4.53 2.93
CA TYR A 270 0.99 -4.13 2.16
C TYR A 270 1.39 -5.23 1.19
N PHE A 271 1.55 -4.86 -0.07
CA PHE A 271 2.03 -5.74 -1.14
C PHE A 271 3.34 -5.19 -1.68
N TYR A 272 4.38 -6.02 -1.65
CA TYR A 272 5.71 -5.67 -2.11
C TYR A 272 6.14 -6.57 -3.27
N ILE A 273 6.92 -6.03 -4.19
CA ILE A 273 7.47 -6.73 -5.34
C ILE A 273 8.96 -6.41 -5.48
N ARG A 274 9.73 -7.33 -6.05
CA ARG A 274 11.12 -7.05 -6.46
C ARG A 274 11.12 -6.06 -7.61
N ARG A 275 12.09 -5.15 -7.61
CA ARG A 275 12.36 -4.21 -8.70
C ARG A 275 12.50 -4.94 -10.04
N HIS A 276 13.31 -5.99 -10.08
CA HIS A 276 13.51 -6.80 -11.28
C HIS A 276 12.19 -7.38 -11.83
N ASP A 277 11.35 -7.92 -10.96
CA ASP A 277 10.07 -8.52 -11.35
C ASP A 277 9.09 -7.46 -11.86
N LEU A 278 9.05 -6.28 -11.22
CA LEU A 278 8.25 -5.15 -11.67
C LEU A 278 8.68 -4.66 -13.06
N GLU A 279 9.99 -4.50 -13.29
CA GLU A 279 10.55 -4.12 -14.60
C GLU A 279 10.16 -5.10 -15.71
N HIS A 280 10.07 -6.40 -15.39
CA HIS A 280 9.69 -7.46 -16.33
C HIS A 280 8.18 -7.73 -16.36
N ARG A 281 7.38 -6.97 -15.59
CA ARG A 281 5.93 -7.15 -15.42
C ARG A 281 5.55 -8.56 -14.95
N ASP A 282 6.42 -9.19 -14.17
CA ASP A 282 6.17 -10.48 -13.55
C ASP A 282 5.59 -10.28 -12.15
N PHE A 283 4.27 -10.35 -12.03
CA PHE A 283 3.56 -10.19 -10.76
C PHE A 283 3.36 -11.51 -10.01
N SER A 284 4.11 -12.57 -10.35
CA SER A 284 3.94 -13.90 -9.73
C SER A 284 4.57 -14.03 -8.35
N GLN A 285 5.51 -13.15 -7.97
CA GLN A 285 6.28 -13.21 -6.72
C GLN A 285 6.01 -12.04 -5.77
N ILE A 286 4.78 -11.53 -5.76
CA ILE A 286 4.35 -10.50 -4.81
C ILE A 286 4.38 -11.06 -3.38
N GLN A 287 4.98 -10.30 -2.47
CA GLN A 287 4.96 -10.54 -1.04
C GLN A 287 3.84 -9.72 -0.40
N PHE A 288 3.22 -10.26 0.64
CA PHE A 288 2.12 -9.65 1.38
C PHE A 288 2.38 -9.68 2.89
N GLU A 289 2.02 -8.57 3.54
CA GLU A 289 2.00 -8.43 4.99
C GLU A 289 0.86 -7.51 5.42
N LEU A 290 0.19 -7.84 6.53
CA LEU A 290 -0.69 -6.97 7.27
C LEU A 290 0.05 -6.47 8.51
N GLN A 291 0.02 -5.16 8.76
CA GLN A 291 0.46 -4.57 10.04
C GLN A 291 -0.69 -3.81 10.68
N CYS A 292 -0.77 -3.82 12.01
CA CYS A 292 -1.77 -3.07 12.79
C CYS A 292 -1.15 -2.53 14.10
N TYR A 293 -1.88 -1.65 14.78
CA TYR A 293 -1.44 -0.98 16.01
C TYR A 293 -1.43 -1.90 17.24
#